data_AF-A0A2V5VKQ1-F1
#
_entry.id   AF-A0A2V5VKQ1-F1
#
_cell.length_a   1.000
_cell.length_b   1.000
_cell.length_c   1.000
_cell.angle_alpha   90.00
_cell.angle_beta   90.00
_cell.angle_gamma   90.00
#
_symmetry.space_group_name_H-M   'P 1'
#
loop_
_entity.id
_entity.type
_entity.pdbx_description
1 polymer ?
#
loop_
_entity_poly.entity_id
_entity_poly.type
_entity_poly.pdbx_seq_one_letter_code
_entity_poly.pdbx_strand_id
1 'polypeptide(L)'
;MSDHLHLFIGVPGNAQLSNLIRDFKRITTRIAKIDWQRNFFDHRLRHDESQAEKHEYIRQNPVRAGLIAEGEESPYAIHAN
;
A
#
# COMPACT_ATOMS: atom_id res chain seq x y z
N MET A 1 1.53 -3.66 -7.66
CA MET A 1 1.25 -4.63 -8.74
C MET A 1 0.33 -3.96 -9.74
N SER A 2 0.06 -4.54 -10.90
CA SER A 2 -0.84 -3.91 -11.89
C SER A 2 -2.32 -3.99 -11.51
N ASP A 3 -2.69 -4.89 -10.61
CA ASP A 3 -4.07 -5.19 -10.19
C ASP A 3 -4.40 -4.77 -8.75
N HIS A 4 -3.40 -4.51 -7.90
CA HIS A 4 -3.59 -4.03 -6.53
C HIS A 4 -2.46 -3.15 -6.00
N LEU A 5 -2.79 -2.40 -4.95
CA LEU A 5 -1.96 -1.42 -4.29
C LEU A 5 -1.62 -1.84 -2.85
N HIS A 6 -0.34 -1.76 -2.49
CA HIS A 6 0.12 -1.82 -1.10
C HIS A 6 0.43 -0.41 -0.61
N LEU A 7 -0.05 -0.05 0.57
CA LEU A 7 0.19 1.23 1.21
C LEU A 7 0.83 1.00 2.58
N PHE A 8 1.94 1.70 2.85
CA PHE A 8 2.52 1.79 4.18
C PHE A 8 2.36 3.21 4.69
N ILE A 9 1.39 3.43 5.60
CA ILE A 9 0.95 4.76 5.99
C ILE A 9 0.86 4.89 7.51
N GLY A 10 1.18 6.08 8.02
CA GLY A 10 0.83 6.50 9.36
C GLY A 10 -0.60 7.03 9.40
N VAL A 11 -1.37 6.62 10.41
CA VAL A 11 -2.74 7.12 10.64
C VAL A 11 -2.80 7.73 12.03
N PRO A 12 -3.29 8.97 12.20
CA PRO A 12 -3.47 9.58 13.51
C PRO A 12 -4.29 8.68 14.44
N GLY A 13 -3.93 8.62 15.72
CA GLY A 13 -4.57 7.69 16.68
C GLY A 13 -6.06 7.96 16.93
N ASN A 14 -6.55 9.16 16.62
CA ASN A 14 -7.96 9.53 16.69
C ASN A 14 -8.72 9.34 15.35
N ALA A 15 -8.05 8.89 14.29
CA ALA A 15 -8.64 8.64 12.99
C ALA A 15 -8.93 7.15 12.80
N GLN A 16 -9.97 6.85 12.02
CA GLN A 16 -10.32 5.47 11.65
C GLN A 16 -9.77 5.15 10.26
N LEU A 17 -8.91 4.12 10.16
CA LEU A 17 -8.36 3.65 8.88
C LEU A 17 -9.45 3.37 7.84
N SER A 18 -10.57 2.79 8.27
CA SER A 18 -11.70 2.47 7.39
C SER A 18 -12.31 3.71 6.71
N ASN A 19 -12.35 4.85 7.40
CA ASN A 19 -12.84 6.11 6.81
C ASN A 19 -11.83 6.65 5.79
N LEU A 20 -10.53 6.60 6.12
CA LEU A 20 -9.46 7.00 5.20
C LEU A 20 -9.50 6.16 3.90
N ILE A 21 -9.56 4.83 4.01
CA ILE A 21 -9.62 3.95 2.84
C ILE A 21 -10.92 4.13 2.05
N ARG A 22 -12.06 4.35 2.73
CA ARG A 22 -13.33 4.67 2.06
C ARG A 22 -13.20 5.91 1.19
N ASP A 23 -12.65 6.98 1.75
CA ASP A 23 -12.52 8.25 1.04
C ASP A 23 -11.47 8.17 -0.07
N PHE A 24 -10.34 7.50 0.16
CA PHE A 24 -9.34 7.22 -0.86
C PHE A 24 -9.94 6.48 -2.07
N LYS A 25 -10.66 5.37 -1.83
CA LYS A 25 -11.34 4.62 -2.89
C LYS A 25 -12.38 5.47 -3.62
N ARG A 26 -13.20 6.21 -2.87
CA ARG A 26 -14.24 7.10 -3.44
C ARG A 26 -13.63 8.17 -4.36
N ILE A 27 -12.56 8.83 -3.93
CA ILE A 27 -11.91 9.89 -4.68
C ILE A 27 -11.27 9.33 -5.94
N THR A 28 -10.44 8.29 -5.81
CA THR A 28 -9.71 7.68 -6.92
C THR A 28 -10.63 7.02 -7.96
N THR A 29 -11.76 6.42 -7.56
CA THR A 29 -12.79 5.98 -8.52
C THR A 29 -13.34 7.16 -9.34
N ARG A 30 -13.54 8.33 -8.75
CA ARG A 30 -14.09 9.49 -9.48
C ARG A 30 -13.10 10.08 -10.47
N ILE A 31 -11.85 10.27 -10.04
CA ILE A 31 -10.83 10.99 -10.82
C ILE A 31 -10.06 10.08 -11.78
N ALA A 32 -9.82 8.83 -11.41
CA ALA A 32 -8.98 7.89 -12.16
C ALA A 32 -9.76 6.66 -12.66
N LYS A 33 -11.07 6.58 -12.39
CA LYS A 33 -11.96 5.49 -12.84
C LYS A 33 -11.51 4.10 -12.39
N ILE A 34 -10.82 4.02 -11.25
CA ILE A 34 -10.40 2.75 -10.66
C ILE A 34 -11.62 2.04 -10.10
N ASP A 35 -11.80 0.79 -10.52
CA ASP A 35 -12.76 -0.13 -9.92
C ASP A 35 -12.09 -0.87 -8.76
N TRP A 36 -12.48 -0.53 -7.53
CA TRP A 36 -11.87 -1.10 -6.34
C TRP A 36 -12.65 -2.32 -5.87
N GLN A 37 -11.92 -3.41 -5.60
CA GLN A 37 -12.46 -4.52 -4.83
C GLN A 37 -13.10 -4.03 -3.52
N ARG A 38 -14.23 -4.63 -3.14
CA ARG A 38 -14.89 -4.39 -1.85
C ARG A 38 -13.96 -4.77 -0.69
N ASN A 39 -14.04 -4.01 0.40
CA ASN A 39 -13.19 -4.13 1.59
C ASN A 39 -11.70 -3.85 1.30
N PHE A 40 -10.85 -4.03 2.30
CA PHE A 40 -9.40 -3.93 2.19
C PHE A 40 -8.77 -4.84 3.24
N PHE A 41 -7.50 -5.20 3.04
CA PHE A 41 -6.69 -5.87 4.04
C PHE A 41 -5.83 -4.82 4.75
N ASP A 42 -5.76 -4.88 6.07
CA ASP A 42 -4.84 -4.09 6.87
C ASP A 42 -4.09 -4.95 7.88
N HIS A 43 -2.85 -4.55 8.16
CA HIS A 43 -2.03 -5.09 9.22
C HIS A 43 -1.42 -3.93 9.99
N ARG A 44 -1.75 -3.81 11.27
CA ARG A 44 -1.20 -2.77 12.15
C ARG A 44 0.11 -3.24 12.76
N LEU A 45 1.17 -2.45 12.56
CA LEU A 45 2.45 -2.69 13.21
C LEU A 45 2.33 -2.52 14.73
N ARG A 46 2.88 -3.51 15.44
CA ARG A 46 3.01 -3.52 16.90
C ARG A 46 4.43 -3.18 17.30
N HIS A 47 4.66 -2.96 18.60
CA HIS A 47 5.93 -2.47 19.14
C HIS A 47 7.15 -3.35 18.83
N ASP A 48 6.92 -4.65 18.58
CA ASP A 48 7.93 -5.66 18.27
C ASP A 48 8.22 -5.82 16.77
N GLU A 49 7.42 -5.21 15.89
CA GLU A 49 7.61 -5.30 14.45
C GLU A 49 8.44 -4.13 13.91
N SER A 50 9.49 -4.43 13.14
CA SER A 50 10.32 -3.42 12.50
C SER A 50 9.60 -2.78 11.30
N GLN A 51 9.45 -1.45 11.32
CA GLN A 51 8.93 -0.69 10.18
C GLN A 51 9.78 -0.90 8.92
N ALA A 52 11.10 -1.00 9.10
CA ALA A 52 12.03 -1.20 8.00
C ALA A 52 11.84 -2.57 7.32
N GLU A 53 11.63 -3.63 8.10
CA GLU A 53 11.38 -4.97 7.57
C GLU A 53 10.09 -5.01 6.74
N LYS A 54 9.04 -4.33 7.19
CA LYS A 54 7.75 -4.30 6.49
C LYS A 54 7.80 -3.41 5.25
N HIS A 55 8.52 -2.30 5.31
CA HIS A 55 8.79 -1.47 4.15
C HIS A 55 9.55 -2.28 3.07
N GLU A 56 10.60 -3.00 3.46
CA GLU A 56 11.35 -3.86 2.52
C GLU A 56 10.48 -5.01 2.01
N TYR A 57 9.64 -5.61 2.86
CA TYR A 57 8.68 -6.62 2.41
C TYR A 57 7.80 -6.10 1.27
N ILE A 58 7.21 -4.91 1.42
CA ILE A 58 6.38 -4.30 0.37
C ILE A 58 7.20 -4.01 -0.89
N ARG A 59 8.43 -3.50 -0.75
CA ARG A 59 9.33 -3.22 -1.88
C ARG A 59 9.69 -4.47 -2.67
N GLN A 60 9.78 -5.62 -2.00
CA GLN A 60 10.10 -6.91 -2.60
C GLN A 60 8.89 -7.62 -3.25
N ASN A 61 7.66 -7.14 -3.04
CA ASN A 61 6.46 -7.79 -3.61
C ASN A 61 6.46 -7.85 -5.15
N PRO A 62 6.86 -6.80 -5.90
CA PRO A 62 7.01 -6.87 -7.35
C PRO A 62 8.02 -7.94 -7.80
N VAL A 63 9.15 -8.10 -7.09
CA VAL A 63 10.15 -9.14 -7.38
C VAL A 63 9.56 -10.53 -7.14
N ARG A 64 8.89 -10.74 -5.99
CA ARG A 64 8.22 -12.02 -5.66
C ARG A 64 7.11 -12.38 -6.64
N ALA A 65 6.46 -11.38 -7.21
CA ALA A 65 5.45 -11.55 -8.25
C ALA A 65 6.03 -11.73 -9.67
N GLY A 66 7.37 -11.68 -9.82
CA GLY A 66 8.04 -11.82 -11.12
C GLY A 66 7.82 -10.63 -12.06
N LEU A 67 7.43 -9.47 -11.54
CA LEU A 67 7.14 -8.27 -12.36
C LEU A 67 8.40 -7.46 -12.71
N ILE A 68 9.45 -7.61 -11.91
CA ILE A 68 10.77 -6.97 -12.08
C ILE A 68 11.86 -7.93 -11.62
N ALA A 69 13.11 -7.71 -12.07
CA ALA A 69 14.25 -8.51 -11.63
C ALA A 69 14.73 -8.12 -10.22
N GLU A 70 15.50 -9.00 -9.58
CA GLU A 70 16.15 -8.68 -8.32
C GLU A 70 17.14 -7.52 -8.50
N GLY A 71 17.07 -6.52 -7.61
CA GLY A 71 17.89 -5.30 -7.70
C GLY A 71 17.31 -4.21 -8.59
N GLU A 72 16.23 -4.47 -9.33
CA GLU A 72 15.48 -3.41 -10.03
C GLU A 72 14.53 -2.67 -9.10
N GLU A 73 14.30 -1.39 -9.40
CA GLU A 73 13.26 -0.60 -8.75
C GLU A 73 11.96 -0.66 -9.55
N SER A 74 10.85 -0.85 -8.85
CA SER A 74 9.54 -0.80 -9.51
C SER A 74 9.26 0.63 -9.96
N PRO A 75 8.91 0.88 -11.24
CA PRO A 75 8.55 2.22 -11.71
C PRO A 75 7.26 2.76 -11.08
N TYR A 76 6.53 1.90 -10.36
CA TYR A 76 5.30 2.23 -9.65
C TYR A 76 5.47 2.32 -8.13
N ALA A 77 6.72 2.20 -7.63
CA ALA A 77 7.02 2.49 -6.23
C ALA A 77 7.05 4.01 -6.03
N ILE A 78 6.28 4.49 -5.06
CA ILE A 78 6.25 5.91 -4.67
C ILE A 78 6.69 5.98 -3.21
N HIS A 79 7.76 6.70 -2.96
CA HIS A 79 8.29 6.94 -1.62
C HIS A 79 7.97 8.38 -1.21
N ALA A 80 7.51 8.56 0.03
CA ALA A 80 7.42 9.89 0.62
C ALA A 80 8.84 10.31 1.05
N ASN A 81 9.22 11.54 0.68
CA ASN A 81 10.47 12.17 1.16
C ASN A 81 10.38 12.56 2.64
#